data_AF-A0A067G123-F1
#
_entry.id   AF-A0A067G123-F1
#
_cell.length_a   1.000
_cell.length_b   1.000
_cell.length_c   1.000
_cell.angle_alpha   90.00
_cell.angle_beta   90.00
_cell.angle_gamma   90.00
#
_symmetry.space_group_name_H-M   'P 1'
#
loop_
_entity.id
_entity.type
_entity.pdbx_description
1 polymer ?
#
loop_
_entity_poly.entity_id
_entity_poly.type
_entity_poly.pdbx_seq_one_letter_code
_entity_poly.pdbx_strand_id
1 'polypeptide(L)'
;MKEVEKSIDPQLWHACAGSMVQIPPLNSTVFYFPQGHAEHSLGSVNFPSSSRIPPLIFCRVSSLKFLADSETDEVYAKIKLVPIPANEIDFEDNNLSLNSVGSDSESEKPASFAKTLTQSDANNGGGFSVPRYCAETIFPRLDYTADPPVQTVVAKDVHGEIWKFRHIYRGTPRRHLLTTGWSTFVNQKKLVAGDSIVFLRAQDGDLCVGIRRAKKGIGGGNEYPSSGWNSNNGSCVTGNPFGGFSCFLREEENKMARNGNMNLNSYGSFNSSGNTRGNGGRVKPEMVLEAVALAASGKPFEVVYYPRASTPEFCVKASAVKAAMRVHWLCGMRFKMAFETEDSSRISWFMGTISSVQVADPISWPNSPWRLLQ
;
A
#
# COMPACT_ATOMS: atom_id res chain seq x y z
N MET A 1 -2.27 31.01 -10.46
CA MET A 1 -1.98 30.70 -9.04
C MET A 1 -1.73 29.20 -8.96
N LYS A 2 -0.59 28.75 -8.41
CA LYS A 2 -0.43 27.33 -8.06
C LYS A 2 -1.36 27.08 -6.88
N GLU A 3 -2.34 26.18 -7.03
CA GLU A 3 -3.14 25.72 -5.90
C GLU A 3 -2.18 25.26 -4.79
N VAL A 4 -2.34 25.83 -3.60
CA VAL A 4 -1.59 25.40 -2.44
C VAL A 4 -2.13 24.00 -2.10
N GLU A 5 -1.40 22.96 -2.53
CA GLU A 5 -1.71 21.58 -2.18
C GLU A 5 -1.86 21.47 -0.65
N LYS A 6 -3.09 21.28 -0.19
CA LYS A 6 -3.43 21.23 1.22
C LYS A 6 -2.97 19.88 1.79
N SER A 7 -2.07 19.92 2.75
CA SER A 7 -1.64 18.71 3.45
C SER A 7 -2.80 18.13 4.25
N ILE A 8 -2.90 16.80 4.24
CA ILE A 8 -3.83 16.04 5.07
C ILE A 8 -3.29 15.97 6.48
N ASP A 9 -4.19 15.87 7.45
CA ASP A 9 -3.85 15.48 8.81
C ASP A 9 -3.06 14.15 8.81
N PRO A 10 -1.88 14.08 9.44
CA PRO A 10 -1.07 12.87 9.46
C PRO A 10 -1.77 11.66 10.05
N GLN A 11 -2.64 11.81 11.05
CA GLN A 11 -3.33 10.69 11.67
C GLN A 11 -4.34 10.07 10.70
N LEU A 12 -5.13 10.90 10.02
CA LEU A 12 -6.05 10.43 8.97
C LEU A 12 -5.29 9.80 7.81
N TRP A 13 -4.18 10.41 7.39
CA TRP A 13 -3.36 9.87 6.32
C TRP A 13 -2.84 8.47 6.67
N HIS A 14 -2.26 8.27 7.86
CA HIS A 14 -1.78 6.97 8.31
C HIS A 14 -2.91 5.95 8.49
N ALA A 15 -4.08 6.38 8.99
CA ALA A 15 -5.25 5.52 9.09
C ALA A 15 -5.75 5.07 7.70
N CYS A 16 -5.62 5.89 6.67
CA CYS A 16 -5.94 5.52 5.29
C CYS A 16 -4.84 4.67 4.62
N ALA A 17 -3.57 4.94 4.92
CA ALA A 17 -2.44 4.28 4.29
C ALA A 17 -2.36 2.78 4.61
N GLY A 18 -2.72 2.38 5.83
CA GLY A 18 -2.55 1.01 6.30
C GLY A 18 -1.77 0.96 7.61
N SER A 19 -2.10 0.02 8.50
CA SER A 19 -1.42 -0.07 9.80
C SER A 19 0.05 -0.48 9.69
N MET A 20 0.44 -1.05 8.55
CA MET A 20 1.79 -1.53 8.27
C MET A 20 2.70 -0.47 7.63
N VAL A 21 2.13 0.64 7.15
CA VAL A 21 2.89 1.66 6.41
C VAL A 21 3.76 2.46 7.35
N GLN A 22 5.05 2.52 7.06
CA GLN A 22 6.01 3.34 7.77
C GLN A 22 6.52 4.46 6.86
N ILE A 23 6.37 5.71 7.31
CA ILE A 23 6.97 6.86 6.63
C ILE A 23 8.17 7.32 7.45
N PRO A 24 9.37 7.44 6.85
CA PRO A 24 10.52 7.97 7.56
C PRO A 24 10.25 9.37 8.12
N PRO A 25 10.62 9.68 9.38
CA PRO A 25 10.43 11.01 9.95
C PRO A 25 11.19 12.11 9.18
N LEU A 26 10.71 13.34 9.29
CA LEU A 26 11.42 14.51 8.75
C LEU A 26 12.82 14.62 9.37
N ASN A 27 13.81 15.03 8.57
CA ASN A 27 15.23 15.12 8.92
C ASN A 27 15.91 13.79 9.26
N SER A 28 15.21 12.65 9.19
CA SER A 28 15.83 11.34 9.37
C SER A 28 16.64 10.91 8.14
N THR A 29 17.60 10.02 8.38
CA THR A 29 18.42 9.41 7.33
C THR A 29 17.77 8.12 6.81
N VAL A 30 17.77 7.94 5.49
CA VAL A 30 17.17 6.80 4.79
C VAL A 30 18.11 6.29 3.70
N PHE A 31 17.92 5.03 3.29
CA PHE A 31 18.37 4.58 1.98
C PHE A 31 17.20 4.63 0.99
N TYR A 32 17.45 5.29 -0.14
CA TYR A 32 16.58 5.28 -1.29
C TYR A 32 17.00 4.15 -2.25
N PHE A 33 16.04 3.33 -2.66
CA PHE A 33 16.22 2.19 -3.56
C PHE A 33 15.57 2.48 -4.93
N PRO A 34 16.36 2.79 -5.98
CA PRO A 34 15.84 3.02 -7.33
C PRO A 34 15.00 1.87 -7.88
N GLN A 35 15.43 0.62 -7.65
CA GLN A 35 14.68 -0.58 -8.07
C GLN A 35 13.31 -0.65 -7.41
N GLY A 36 13.24 -0.36 -6.11
CA GLY A 36 11.97 -0.30 -5.39
C GLY A 36 11.07 0.80 -5.89
N HIS A 37 11.60 1.98 -6.21
CA HIS A 37 10.81 3.06 -6.78
C HIS A 37 10.24 2.69 -8.17
N ALA A 38 11.00 1.95 -8.98
CA ALA A 38 10.51 1.45 -10.27
C ALA A 38 9.30 0.50 -10.15
N GLU A 39 9.25 -0.34 -9.11
CA GLU A 39 8.10 -1.22 -8.85
C GLU A 39 6.80 -0.45 -8.52
N HIS A 40 6.92 0.83 -8.15
CA HIS A 40 5.79 1.73 -7.88
C HIS A 40 5.32 2.51 -9.10
N SER A 41 5.87 2.23 -10.28
CA SER A 41 5.48 2.92 -11.51
C SER A 41 4.36 2.22 -12.31
N LEU A 42 3.63 2.99 -13.11
CA LEU A 42 2.51 2.55 -13.96
C LEU A 42 2.93 1.62 -15.12
N GLY A 43 4.23 1.41 -15.33
CA GLY A 43 4.78 0.61 -16.43
C GLY A 43 6.17 0.07 -16.09
N SER A 44 6.85 -0.56 -17.04
CA SER A 44 8.25 -0.93 -16.83
C SER A 44 9.14 0.32 -16.89
N VAL A 45 10.05 0.45 -15.93
CA VAL A 45 11.11 1.47 -15.96
C VAL A 45 12.36 0.84 -16.54
N ASN A 46 12.81 1.35 -17.69
CA ASN A 46 14.07 0.92 -18.30
C ASN A 46 15.16 1.92 -17.92
N PHE A 47 16.03 1.51 -16.99
CA PHE A 47 17.19 2.31 -16.61
C PHE A 47 18.23 2.30 -17.73
N PRO A 48 18.75 3.45 -18.18
CA PRO A 48 19.76 3.47 -19.23
C PRO A 48 21.03 2.76 -18.76
N SER A 49 21.50 1.75 -19.51
CA SER A 49 22.68 0.94 -19.14
C SER A 49 23.97 1.74 -18.99
N SER A 50 24.04 2.94 -19.57
CA SER A 50 25.17 3.88 -19.43
C SER A 50 25.18 4.64 -18.10
N SER A 51 24.08 4.63 -17.36
CA SER A 51 23.96 5.35 -16.09
C SER A 51 24.48 4.46 -14.96
N ARG A 52 25.62 4.82 -14.36
CA ARG A 52 26.12 4.19 -13.13
C ARG A 52 25.24 4.60 -11.95
N ILE A 53 24.06 4.02 -11.84
CA ILE A 53 23.12 4.32 -10.76
C ILE A 53 23.46 3.42 -9.56
N PRO A 54 23.74 3.97 -8.38
CA PRO A 54 23.94 3.16 -7.18
C PRO A 54 22.66 2.40 -6.81
N PRO A 55 22.74 1.13 -6.37
CA PRO A 55 21.56 0.34 -5.98
C PRO A 55 20.88 0.86 -4.71
N LEU A 56 21.62 1.60 -3.88
CA LEU A 56 21.15 2.26 -2.68
C LEU A 56 21.81 3.63 -2.57
N ILE A 57 21.03 4.66 -2.27
CA ILE A 57 21.52 6.04 -2.15
C ILE A 57 21.17 6.54 -0.75
N PHE A 58 22.19 6.87 0.05
CA PHE A 58 22.01 7.40 1.39
C PHE A 58 21.51 8.85 1.30
N CYS A 59 20.39 9.15 1.96
CA CYS A 59 19.70 10.42 1.85
C CYS A 59 19.22 10.93 3.21
N ARG A 60 19.04 12.24 3.33
CA ARG A 60 18.24 12.86 4.40
C ARG A 60 16.85 13.24 3.88
N VAL A 61 15.82 12.98 4.69
CA VAL A 61 14.47 13.45 4.41
C VAL A 61 14.36 14.94 4.72
N SER A 62 14.20 15.77 3.70
CA SER A 62 14.18 17.24 3.83
C SER A 62 12.77 17.83 3.87
N SER A 63 11.78 17.13 3.30
CA SER A 63 10.37 17.54 3.32
C SER A 63 9.47 16.32 3.22
N LEU A 64 8.34 16.36 3.91
CA LEU A 64 7.26 15.38 3.82
C LEU A 64 5.94 16.11 3.64
N LYS A 65 5.13 15.63 2.70
CA LYS A 65 3.75 16.08 2.52
C LYS A 65 2.83 14.89 2.40
N PHE A 66 1.78 14.89 3.20
CA PHE A 66 0.71 13.90 3.18
C PHE A 66 -0.44 14.44 2.33
N LEU A 67 -0.79 13.72 1.26
CA LEU A 67 -1.71 14.17 0.23
C LEU A 67 -2.70 13.04 -0.12
N ALA A 68 -3.79 13.39 -0.80
CA ALA A 68 -4.73 12.43 -1.37
C ALA A 68 -5.04 12.85 -2.80
N ASP A 69 -5.24 11.85 -3.65
CA ASP A 69 -5.69 12.02 -5.02
C ASP A 69 -7.11 12.57 -5.04
N SER A 70 -7.36 13.65 -5.78
CA SER A 70 -8.66 14.33 -5.81
C SER A 70 -9.76 13.53 -6.51
N GLU A 71 -9.42 12.52 -7.30
CA GLU A 71 -10.39 11.69 -8.01
C GLU A 71 -10.64 10.36 -7.31
N THR A 72 -9.61 9.78 -6.69
CA THR A 72 -9.68 8.42 -6.11
C THR A 72 -9.77 8.41 -4.58
N ASP A 73 -9.48 9.52 -3.91
CA ASP A 73 -9.30 9.63 -2.45
C ASP A 73 -8.13 8.77 -1.92
N GLU A 74 -7.33 8.17 -2.80
CA GLU A 74 -6.16 7.39 -2.36
C GLU A 74 -5.09 8.31 -1.81
N VAL A 75 -4.65 8.01 -0.59
CA VAL A 75 -3.59 8.76 0.06
C VAL A 75 -2.23 8.44 -0.54
N TYR A 76 -1.35 9.45 -0.61
CA TYR A 76 0.03 9.33 -1.04
C TYR A 76 0.92 10.35 -0.33
N ALA A 77 2.23 10.10 -0.32
CA ALA A 77 3.21 10.99 0.27
C ALA A 77 4.15 11.54 -0.80
N LYS A 78 4.46 12.84 -0.74
CA LYS A 78 5.61 13.43 -1.43
C LYS A 78 6.76 13.57 -0.46
N ILE A 79 7.87 12.93 -0.78
CA ILE A 79 9.06 12.88 0.07
C ILE A 79 10.20 13.55 -0.69
N LYS A 80 10.75 14.64 -0.15
CA LYS A 80 11.96 15.26 -0.71
C LYS A 80 13.19 14.71 -0.01
N LEU A 81 14.11 14.20 -0.80
CA LEU A 81 15.34 13.57 -0.36
C LEU A 81 16.54 14.39 -0.82
N VAL A 82 17.53 14.49 0.05
CA VAL A 82 18.83 15.10 -0.25
C VAL A 82 19.89 14.00 -0.11
N PRO A 83 20.53 13.56 -1.20
CA PRO A 83 21.64 12.62 -1.12
C PRO A 83 22.76 13.14 -0.22
N ILE A 84 23.30 12.25 0.62
CA ILE A 84 24.46 12.53 1.47
C ILE A 84 25.69 11.87 0.84
N PRO A 85 26.78 12.60 0.57
CA PRO A 85 28.01 12.05 0.00
C PRO A 85 28.65 10.98 0.91
N ALA A 86 29.36 10.02 0.31
CA ALA A 86 29.99 8.90 1.03
C ALA A 86 30.92 9.35 2.18
N ASN A 87 31.62 10.47 2.01
CA ASN A 87 32.57 11.00 2.99
C ASN A 87 31.91 11.51 4.28
N GLU A 88 30.60 11.77 4.26
CA GLU A 88 29.84 12.29 5.41
C GLU A 88 29.08 11.17 6.16
N ILE A 89 29.05 9.95 5.62
CA ILE A 89 28.31 8.82 6.19
C ILE A 89 28.88 8.39 7.54
N ASP A 90 30.21 8.38 7.67
CA ASP A 90 30.92 7.96 8.89
C ASP A 90 30.72 8.94 10.06
N PHE A 91 30.46 10.23 9.76
CA PHE A 91 30.19 11.25 10.79
C PHE A 91 28.76 11.13 11.34
N GLU A 92 27.79 10.82 10.48
CA GLU A 92 26.39 10.59 10.88
C GLU A 92 26.25 9.30 11.71
N ASP A 93 26.95 8.22 11.38
CA ASP A 93 26.87 6.95 12.15
C ASP A 93 27.36 7.06 13.60
N ASN A 94 28.37 7.89 13.85
CA ASN A 94 28.86 8.16 15.20
C ASN A 94 27.85 8.99 16.02
N ASN A 95 27.10 9.89 15.38
CA ASN A 95 26.06 10.69 16.02
C ASN A 95 24.76 9.90 16.26
N LEU A 96 24.44 8.94 15.37
CA LEU A 96 23.28 8.04 15.49
C LEU A 96 23.39 7.08 16.69
N SER A 97 24.62 6.71 17.07
CA SER A 97 24.88 5.85 18.23
C SER A 97 24.55 6.53 19.57
N LEU A 98 24.57 7.87 19.62
CA LEU A 98 24.24 8.66 20.82
C LEU A 98 22.76 9.08 20.85
N ASN A 99 22.12 9.23 19.68
CA ASN A 99 20.71 9.60 19.55
C ASN A 99 19.74 8.40 19.49
N SER A 100 20.23 7.17 19.71
CA SER A 100 19.41 5.94 19.82
C SER A 100 18.69 5.80 21.17
N VAL A 101 18.42 6.93 21.84
CA VAL A 101 17.42 7.05 22.92
C VAL A 101 16.48 8.21 22.55
N GLY A 102 15.96 8.17 21.32
CA GLY A 102 14.85 9.01 20.90
C GLY A 102 13.57 8.23 21.08
N SER A 103 12.79 8.58 22.10
CA SER A 103 11.53 7.97 22.47
C SER A 103 10.70 7.58 21.24
N ASP A 104 10.34 6.30 21.13
CA ASP A 104 8.98 5.98 20.70
C ASP A 104 8.10 6.72 21.70
N SER A 105 7.76 7.98 21.41
CA SER A 105 6.60 8.58 22.01
C SER A 105 5.49 7.67 21.55
N GLU A 106 5.08 6.78 22.44
CA GLU A 106 3.89 5.96 22.35
C GLU A 106 2.70 6.93 22.36
N SER A 107 2.60 7.75 21.30
CA SER A 107 1.48 8.62 21.06
C SER A 107 0.33 7.66 20.90
N GLU A 108 -0.59 7.67 21.86
CA GLU A 108 -1.76 6.79 21.85
C GLU A 108 -2.34 6.77 20.45
N LYS A 109 -2.27 5.61 19.81
CA LYS A 109 -2.70 5.45 18.42
C LYS A 109 -4.17 5.89 18.38
N PRO A 110 -4.52 6.94 17.62
CA PRO A 110 -5.86 7.48 17.64
C PRO A 110 -6.84 6.40 17.20
N ALA A 111 -8.04 6.40 17.80
CA ALA A 111 -9.04 5.36 17.59
C ALA A 111 -9.49 5.37 16.12
N SER A 112 -8.97 4.41 15.36
CA SER A 112 -9.26 4.24 13.94
C SER A 112 -9.76 2.84 13.66
N PHE A 113 -10.71 2.71 12.72
CA PHE A 113 -11.18 1.41 12.27
C PHE A 113 -11.41 1.42 10.76
N ALA A 114 -10.88 0.42 10.08
CA ALA A 114 -11.13 0.16 8.68
C ALA A 114 -12.11 -1.01 8.53
N LYS A 115 -13.17 -0.83 7.72
CA LYS A 115 -14.09 -1.91 7.36
C LYS A 115 -14.12 -2.08 5.85
N THR A 116 -13.83 -3.28 5.37
CA THR A 116 -14.13 -3.67 4.00
C THR A 116 -15.63 -3.72 3.75
N LEU A 117 -16.06 -3.03 2.70
CA LEU A 117 -17.45 -2.90 2.30
C LEU A 117 -17.93 -4.21 1.70
N THR A 118 -19.03 -4.72 2.23
CA THR A 118 -19.73 -5.85 1.62
C THR A 118 -20.59 -5.37 0.45
N GLN A 119 -21.12 -6.32 -0.33
CA GLN A 119 -22.07 -6.00 -1.39
C GLN A 119 -23.30 -5.21 -0.89
N SER A 120 -23.76 -5.46 0.34
CA SER A 120 -24.89 -4.74 0.94
C SER A 120 -24.53 -3.34 1.42
N ASP A 121 -23.26 -3.08 1.74
CA ASP A 121 -22.83 -1.74 2.13
C ASP A 121 -22.66 -0.85 0.87
N ALA A 122 -22.20 -1.40 -0.24
CA ALA A 122 -21.91 -0.65 -1.47
C ALA A 122 -23.09 -0.61 -2.48
N ASN A 123 -24.26 -1.14 -2.14
CA ASN A 123 -25.42 -1.12 -3.05
C ASN A 123 -26.19 0.22 -3.00
N ASN A 124 -26.81 0.57 -4.13
CA ASN A 124 -27.67 1.74 -4.21
C ASN A 124 -28.99 1.48 -3.48
N GLY A 125 -29.17 2.11 -2.31
CA GLY A 125 -30.37 1.99 -1.48
C GLY A 125 -30.18 1.22 -0.16
N GLY A 126 -29.02 0.61 0.07
CA GLY A 126 -28.66 0.03 1.37
C GLY A 126 -28.01 1.04 2.32
N GLY A 127 -27.91 0.62 3.58
CA GLY A 127 -27.18 1.33 4.63
C GLY A 127 -25.88 0.61 4.98
N PHE A 128 -24.94 1.33 5.57
CA PHE A 128 -23.69 0.77 6.06
C PHE A 128 -23.89 0.08 7.40
N SER A 129 -23.48 -1.17 7.51
CA SER A 129 -23.45 -1.89 8.80
C SER A 129 -22.23 -1.46 9.62
N VAL A 130 -22.45 -0.65 10.66
CA VAL A 130 -21.38 -0.13 11.51
C VAL A 130 -20.93 -1.22 12.49
N PRO A 131 -19.63 -1.57 12.54
CA PRO A 131 -19.09 -2.45 13.57
C PRO A 131 -19.31 -1.87 14.96
N ARG A 132 -19.63 -2.74 15.93
CA ARG A 132 -19.90 -2.32 17.33
C ARG A 132 -18.76 -1.48 17.91
N TYR A 133 -17.51 -1.87 17.65
CA TYR A 133 -16.33 -1.12 18.05
C TYR A 133 -16.41 0.35 17.58
N CYS A 134 -16.66 0.61 16.30
CA CYS A 134 -16.78 1.97 15.78
C CYS A 134 -17.87 2.79 16.48
N ALA A 135 -19.02 2.16 16.73
CA ALA A 135 -20.15 2.84 17.35
C ALA A 135 -19.88 3.22 18.82
N GLU A 136 -19.08 2.43 19.53
CA GLU A 136 -18.80 2.62 20.95
C GLU A 136 -17.54 3.45 21.23
N THR A 137 -16.55 3.43 20.33
CA THR A 137 -15.24 4.08 20.55
C THR A 137 -14.96 5.28 19.64
N ILE A 138 -15.44 5.23 18.39
CA ILE A 138 -15.10 6.23 17.36
C ILE A 138 -16.23 7.26 17.20
N PHE A 139 -17.49 6.81 17.14
CA PHE A 139 -18.62 7.72 16.98
C PHE A 139 -18.98 8.43 18.30
N PRO A 140 -19.64 9.59 18.22
CA PRO A 140 -20.28 10.18 19.40
C PRO A 140 -21.23 9.17 20.06
N ARG A 141 -21.29 9.20 21.39
CA ARG A 141 -22.09 8.25 22.16
C ARG A 141 -23.57 8.38 21.79
N LEU A 142 -24.19 7.26 21.45
CA LEU A 142 -25.60 7.19 21.12
C LEU A 142 -26.45 7.14 22.40
N ASP A 143 -27.53 7.91 22.45
CA ASP A 143 -28.52 7.81 23.53
C ASP A 143 -29.44 6.60 23.29
N TYR A 144 -29.23 5.55 24.10
CA TYR A 144 -30.01 4.31 24.02
C TYR A 144 -31.38 4.38 24.72
N THR A 145 -31.71 5.49 25.38
CA THR A 145 -33.00 5.67 26.04
C THR A 145 -34.11 6.05 25.06
N ALA A 146 -33.75 6.59 23.89
CA ALA A 146 -34.67 6.88 22.79
C ALA A 146 -35.12 5.60 22.04
N ASP A 147 -36.28 5.64 21.38
CA ASP A 147 -36.76 4.53 20.53
C ASP A 147 -37.25 5.02 19.14
N PRO A 148 -36.55 4.67 18.04
CA PRO A 148 -35.23 4.03 18.01
C PRO A 148 -34.10 5.02 18.37
N PRO A 149 -33.00 4.56 19.00
CA PRO A 149 -31.80 5.37 19.22
C PRO A 149 -31.22 5.89 17.90
N VAL A 150 -31.12 7.22 17.75
CA VAL A 150 -30.66 7.87 16.50
C VAL A 150 -29.83 9.13 16.79
N GLN A 151 -28.84 9.38 15.94
CA GLN A 151 -28.07 10.63 15.94
C GLN A 151 -27.55 10.97 14.54
N THR A 152 -27.11 12.22 14.35
CA THR A 152 -26.36 12.63 13.16
C THR A 152 -24.87 12.56 13.46
N VAL A 153 -24.16 11.74 12.68
CA VAL A 153 -22.70 11.65 12.69
C VAL A 153 -22.17 12.55 11.58
N VAL A 154 -21.29 13.48 11.94
CA VAL A 154 -20.65 14.40 10.98
C VAL A 154 -19.19 13.99 10.88
N ALA A 155 -18.71 13.67 9.68
CA ALA A 155 -17.34 13.29 9.43
C ALA A 155 -16.71 14.17 8.34
N LYS A 156 -15.43 14.47 8.48
CA LYS A 156 -14.66 15.21 7.48
C LYS A 156 -13.78 14.25 6.68
N ASP A 157 -13.79 14.35 5.35
CA ASP A 157 -12.93 13.49 4.53
C ASP A 157 -11.50 14.00 4.37
N VAL A 158 -10.68 13.26 3.61
CA VAL A 158 -9.29 13.58 3.31
C VAL A 158 -9.09 14.92 2.57
N HIS A 159 -10.13 15.43 1.91
CA HIS A 159 -10.13 16.73 1.21
C HIS A 159 -10.73 17.86 2.07
N GLY A 160 -11.32 17.50 3.21
CA GLY A 160 -11.97 18.42 4.12
C GLY A 160 -13.45 18.63 3.86
N GLU A 161 -14.05 17.85 2.96
CA GLU A 161 -15.48 17.87 2.70
C GLU A 161 -16.24 17.24 3.88
N ILE A 162 -17.37 17.85 4.25
CA ILE A 162 -18.16 17.44 5.41
C ILE A 162 -19.29 16.53 4.97
N TRP A 163 -19.33 15.34 5.55
CA TRP A 163 -20.31 14.30 5.30
C TRP A 163 -21.19 14.09 6.52
N LYS A 164 -22.51 14.08 6.32
CA LYS A 164 -23.50 13.87 7.39
C LYS A 164 -24.19 12.53 7.19
N PHE A 165 -24.12 11.69 8.21
CA PHE A 165 -24.71 10.36 8.20
C PHE A 165 -25.75 10.22 9.32
N ARG A 166 -26.90 9.64 9.01
CA ARG A 166 -27.87 9.23 10.03
C ARG A 166 -27.46 7.89 10.62
N HIS A 167 -26.93 7.91 11.84
CA HIS A 167 -26.59 6.73 12.62
C HIS A 167 -27.79 6.29 13.45
N ILE A 168 -28.22 5.04 13.28
CA ILE A 168 -29.37 4.46 13.99
C ILE A 168 -29.03 3.07 14.53
N TYR A 169 -29.51 2.75 15.74
CA TYR A 169 -29.44 1.40 16.31
C TYR A 169 -30.82 0.74 16.28
N ARG A 170 -31.02 -0.22 15.38
CA ARG A 170 -32.35 -0.84 15.11
C ARG A 170 -32.25 -2.26 14.56
N GLY A 171 -33.39 -2.88 14.30
CA GLY A 171 -33.50 -4.22 13.71
C GLY A 171 -33.54 -5.34 14.74
N THR A 172 -33.64 -6.58 14.27
CA THR A 172 -33.75 -7.79 15.10
C THR A 172 -32.82 -8.88 14.54
N PRO A 173 -31.68 -9.19 15.19
CA PRO A 173 -31.12 -8.50 16.36
C PRO A 173 -30.75 -7.04 16.05
N ARG A 174 -30.71 -6.18 17.08
CA ARG A 174 -30.38 -4.75 16.92
C ARG A 174 -28.93 -4.59 16.44
N ARG A 175 -28.71 -3.72 15.46
CA ARG A 175 -27.41 -3.41 14.85
C ARG A 175 -27.26 -1.92 14.62
N HIS A 176 -26.01 -1.45 14.60
CA HIS A 176 -25.68 -0.07 14.25
C HIS A 176 -25.62 0.10 12.74
N LEU A 177 -26.29 1.12 12.22
CA LEU A 177 -26.40 1.38 10.79
C LEU A 177 -26.16 2.86 10.48
N LEU A 178 -25.44 3.17 9.40
CA LEU A 178 -25.56 4.48 8.73
C LEU A 178 -26.58 4.34 7.60
N THR A 179 -27.57 5.23 7.60
CA THR A 179 -28.70 5.18 6.65
C THR A 179 -28.66 6.39 5.72
N THR A 180 -29.43 7.43 6.01
CA THR A 180 -29.42 8.69 5.24
C THR A 180 -28.01 9.27 5.16
N GLY A 181 -27.62 9.72 3.96
CA GLY A 181 -26.29 10.24 3.65
C GLY A 181 -25.30 9.18 3.15
N TRP A 182 -25.47 7.90 3.54
CA TRP A 182 -24.54 6.84 3.16
C TRP A 182 -24.55 6.54 1.66
N SER A 183 -25.73 6.33 1.05
CA SER A 183 -25.81 6.03 -0.38
C SER A 183 -25.32 7.21 -1.24
N THR A 184 -25.47 8.46 -0.78
CA THR A 184 -24.91 9.63 -1.45
C THR A 184 -23.38 9.59 -1.43
N PHE A 185 -22.79 9.30 -0.26
CA PHE A 185 -21.34 9.11 -0.11
C PHE A 185 -20.81 8.00 -1.02
N VAL A 186 -21.44 6.82 -1.03
CA VAL A 186 -21.06 5.69 -1.89
C VAL A 186 -21.08 6.08 -3.37
N ASN A 187 -22.14 6.76 -3.82
CA ASN A 187 -22.28 7.18 -5.22
C ASN A 187 -21.26 8.24 -5.62
N GLN A 188 -21.08 9.29 -4.80
CA GLN A 188 -20.16 10.38 -5.10
C GLN A 188 -18.70 9.91 -5.06
N LYS A 189 -18.35 9.08 -4.07
CA LYS A 189 -17.01 8.49 -3.94
C LYS A 189 -16.79 7.24 -4.80
N LYS A 190 -17.80 6.80 -5.58
CA LYS A 190 -17.76 5.63 -6.47
C LYS A 190 -17.26 4.37 -5.77
N LEU A 191 -17.73 4.13 -4.54
CA LEU A 191 -17.32 2.98 -3.74
C LEU A 191 -17.92 1.70 -4.30
N VAL A 192 -17.14 0.61 -4.23
CA VAL A 192 -17.59 -0.74 -4.60
C VAL A 192 -17.35 -1.74 -3.46
N ALA A 193 -18.00 -2.90 -3.52
CA ALA A 193 -17.70 -3.98 -2.60
C ALA A 193 -16.20 -4.36 -2.69
N GLY A 194 -15.57 -4.57 -1.54
CA GLY A 194 -14.12 -4.78 -1.42
C GLY A 194 -13.33 -3.49 -1.12
N ASP A 195 -13.84 -2.30 -1.44
CA ASP A 195 -13.23 -1.06 -0.93
C ASP A 195 -13.34 -1.06 0.60
N SER A 196 -12.46 -0.35 1.30
CA SER A 196 -12.54 -0.18 2.75
C SER A 196 -12.85 1.26 3.11
N ILE A 197 -13.80 1.45 4.03
CA ILE A 197 -14.06 2.73 4.67
C ILE A 197 -13.26 2.81 5.97
N VAL A 198 -12.59 3.94 6.20
CA VAL A 198 -11.83 4.21 7.42
C VAL A 198 -12.57 5.27 8.21
N PHE A 199 -12.84 5.01 9.49
CA PHE A 199 -13.28 6.04 10.43
C PHE A 199 -12.17 6.28 11.44
N LEU A 200 -11.90 7.55 11.73
CA LEU A 200 -10.89 7.99 12.69
C LEU A 200 -11.51 9.03 13.61
N ARG A 201 -11.36 8.86 14.92
CA ARG A 201 -11.60 9.94 15.88
C ARG A 201 -10.29 10.63 16.20
N ALA A 202 -10.17 11.89 15.81
CA ALA A 202 -9.02 12.73 16.13
C ALA A 202 -9.01 13.11 17.61
N GLN A 203 -7.86 13.61 18.09
CA GLN A 203 -7.66 13.96 19.50
C GLN A 203 -8.53 15.13 19.99
N ASP A 204 -8.88 16.04 19.08
CA ASP A 204 -9.84 17.13 19.32
C ASP A 204 -11.31 16.65 19.40
N GLY A 205 -11.55 15.37 19.11
CA GLY A 205 -12.86 14.74 19.11
C GLY A 205 -13.56 14.78 17.75
N ASP A 206 -12.96 15.41 16.73
CA ASP A 206 -13.52 15.44 15.39
C ASP A 206 -13.47 14.04 14.77
N LEU A 207 -14.52 13.72 14.00
CA LEU A 207 -14.59 12.48 13.26
C LEU A 207 -14.12 12.71 11.82
N CYS A 208 -13.23 11.85 11.37
CA CYS A 208 -12.74 11.82 10.01
C CYS A 208 -13.15 10.53 9.30
N VAL A 209 -13.32 10.62 7.98
CA VAL A 209 -13.61 9.48 7.11
C VAL A 209 -12.57 9.40 5.99
N GLY A 210 -12.13 8.19 5.68
CA GLY A 210 -11.16 7.91 4.64
C GLY A 210 -11.55 6.68 3.83
N ILE A 211 -10.86 6.47 2.72
CA ILE A 211 -11.13 5.37 1.79
C ILE A 211 -9.83 4.64 1.49
N ARG A 212 -9.88 3.30 1.48
CA ARG A 212 -8.85 2.46 0.86
C ARG A 212 -9.47 1.70 -0.29
N ARG A 213 -8.93 1.85 -1.48
CA ARG A 213 -9.47 1.20 -2.68
C ARG A 213 -9.06 -0.26 -2.72
N ALA A 214 -10.00 -1.14 -3.08
CA ALA A 214 -9.70 -2.52 -3.38
C ALA A 214 -8.70 -2.60 -4.54
N LYS A 215 -7.80 -3.59 -4.50
CA LYS A 215 -7.06 -3.97 -5.69
C LYS A 215 -8.06 -4.57 -6.67
N LYS A 216 -8.16 -3.99 -7.88
CA LYS A 216 -9.03 -4.50 -8.94
C LYS A 216 -8.45 -5.82 -9.47
N GLY A 217 -8.68 -6.91 -8.73
CA GLY A 217 -8.45 -8.27 -9.21
C GLY A 217 -9.55 -8.63 -10.19
N ILE A 218 -9.26 -8.60 -11.49
CA ILE A 218 -10.14 -9.25 -12.45
C ILE A 218 -9.73 -10.73 -12.43
N GLY A 219 -10.63 -11.55 -11.90
CA GLY A 219 -10.41 -12.99 -11.73
C GLY A 219 -10.15 -13.73 -13.03
N GLY A 220 -9.52 -14.89 -12.89
CA GLY A 220 -9.46 -15.94 -13.91
C GLY A 220 -8.45 -15.70 -15.02
N GLY A 221 -7.16 -15.83 -14.70
CA GLY A 221 -6.10 -15.92 -15.72
C GLY A 221 -4.72 -15.97 -15.09
N ASN A 222 -4.06 -17.13 -15.22
CA ASN A 222 -2.67 -17.45 -14.87
C ASN A 222 -1.96 -16.44 -13.96
N GLU A 223 -1.90 -16.74 -12.66
CA GLU A 223 -1.01 -16.07 -11.72
C GLU A 223 0.44 -16.36 -12.11
N TYR A 224 0.96 -15.59 -13.06
CA TYR A 224 2.39 -15.38 -13.16
C TYR A 224 2.81 -14.52 -11.97
N PRO A 225 3.84 -14.91 -11.20
CA PRO A 225 4.37 -14.05 -10.16
C PRO A 225 4.78 -12.73 -10.81
N SER A 226 4.15 -11.65 -10.38
CA SER A 226 4.42 -10.30 -10.88
C SER A 226 5.78 -9.83 -10.37
N SER A 227 6.82 -10.16 -11.13
CA SER A 227 8.05 -9.41 -11.30
C SER A 227 8.69 -9.98 -12.56
N GLY A 228 8.62 -9.25 -13.67
CA GLY A 228 9.06 -9.67 -15.01
C GLY A 228 10.58 -9.82 -15.16
N TRP A 229 11.29 -10.31 -14.14
CA TRP A 229 12.73 -10.56 -14.11
C TRP A 229 13.03 -12.03 -13.81
N ASN A 230 12.45 -12.93 -14.60
CA ASN A 230 13.04 -14.26 -14.78
C ASN A 230 13.55 -14.34 -16.22
N SER A 231 14.85 -14.13 -16.40
CA SER A 231 15.53 -14.49 -17.64
C SER A 231 15.48 -16.01 -17.81
N ASN A 232 14.42 -16.51 -18.46
CA ASN A 232 14.41 -17.86 -18.99
C ASN A 232 15.34 -17.89 -20.21
N ASN A 233 16.63 -18.11 -19.96
CA ASN A 233 17.57 -18.56 -20.98
C ASN A 233 18.34 -19.76 -20.43
N GLY A 234 17.87 -20.97 -20.75
CA GLY A 234 18.49 -22.21 -20.34
C GLY A 234 17.55 -23.40 -20.47
N SER A 235 17.58 -24.04 -21.65
CA SER A 235 17.07 -25.39 -21.83
C SER A 235 17.91 -26.36 -20.96
N CYS A 236 17.29 -27.00 -19.97
CA CYS A 236 17.70 -28.34 -19.56
C CYS A 236 16.52 -29.14 -19.00
N VAL A 237 16.34 -30.31 -19.60
CA VAL A 237 15.49 -31.41 -19.17
C VAL A 237 16.12 -32.03 -17.93
N THR A 238 15.44 -31.98 -16.79
CA THR A 238 15.41 -33.03 -15.75
C THR A 238 14.44 -32.63 -14.63
N GLY A 239 13.52 -33.54 -14.29
CA GLY A 239 12.41 -33.28 -13.39
C GLY A 239 12.80 -33.14 -11.91
N ASN A 240 12.01 -32.36 -11.18
CA ASN A 240 11.90 -32.46 -9.73
C ASN A 240 10.41 -32.36 -9.32
N PRO A 241 9.87 -33.29 -8.49
CA PRO A 241 8.42 -33.52 -8.38
C PRO A 241 7.75 -32.87 -7.16
N PHE A 242 8.19 -31.70 -6.71
CA PHE A 242 7.54 -30.99 -5.59
C PHE A 242 7.22 -29.54 -5.96
N GLY A 243 6.12 -29.38 -6.68
CA GLY A 243 5.51 -28.08 -6.99
C GLY A 243 4.29 -27.81 -6.10
N GLY A 244 4.34 -26.65 -5.43
CA GLY A 244 3.18 -25.76 -5.22
C GLY A 244 2.03 -26.26 -4.35
N PHE A 245 2.09 -25.95 -3.05
CA PHE A 245 0.92 -25.94 -2.18
C PHE A 245 0.02 -24.73 -2.50
N SER A 246 -1.12 -24.99 -3.13
CA SER A 246 -2.30 -24.10 -3.08
C SER A 246 -3.56 -24.91 -3.37
N CYS A 247 -4.11 -25.56 -2.34
CA CYS A 247 -5.46 -26.12 -2.38
C CYS A 247 -5.96 -26.40 -0.95
N PHE A 248 -6.60 -25.40 -0.33
CA PHE A 248 -7.65 -25.66 0.66
C PHE A 248 -8.77 -24.66 0.42
N LEU A 249 -9.98 -25.21 0.29
CA LEU A 249 -11.29 -24.56 0.06
C LEU A 249 -11.68 -24.26 -1.40
N ARG A 250 -12.11 -25.30 -2.11
CA ARG A 250 -13.45 -25.32 -2.71
C ARG A 250 -13.78 -26.71 -3.27
N GLU A 251 -14.65 -27.41 -2.56
CA GLU A 251 -15.40 -28.54 -3.11
C GLU A 251 -16.83 -28.06 -3.38
N GLU A 252 -17.36 -28.59 -4.48
CA GLU A 252 -18.75 -28.65 -4.93
C GLU A 252 -19.40 -27.50 -5.72
N GLU A 253 -20.06 -27.97 -6.79
CA GLU A 253 -20.99 -27.34 -7.74
C GLU A 253 -20.39 -26.30 -8.72
N ASN A 254 -20.39 -26.48 -10.05
CA ASN A 254 -21.39 -27.13 -10.91
C ASN A 254 -20.80 -27.63 -12.24
N LYS A 255 -21.31 -28.78 -12.70
CA LYS A 255 -21.12 -29.35 -14.05
C LYS A 255 -21.77 -28.45 -15.10
N MET A 256 -21.10 -28.24 -16.24
CA MET A 256 -21.62 -28.32 -17.62
C MET A 256 -20.70 -27.54 -18.58
N ALA A 257 -19.92 -28.23 -19.40
CA ALA A 257 -19.68 -27.91 -20.81
C ALA A 257 -18.71 -28.93 -21.42
N ARG A 258 -19.28 -29.81 -22.25
CA ARG A 258 -18.58 -30.73 -23.13
C ARG A 258 -18.60 -30.12 -24.54
N ASN A 259 -17.53 -30.35 -25.29
CA ASN A 259 -17.34 -30.11 -26.73
C ASN A 259 -17.08 -28.68 -27.22
N GLY A 260 -15.99 -28.54 -27.99
CA GLY A 260 -15.70 -27.34 -28.77
C GLY A 260 -14.32 -27.35 -29.42
N ASN A 261 -14.16 -28.25 -30.39
CA ASN A 261 -13.07 -28.42 -31.35
C ASN A 261 -12.24 -27.18 -31.73
N MET A 262 -10.92 -27.35 -31.82
CA MET A 262 -9.99 -26.40 -32.45
C MET A 262 -10.29 -26.28 -33.95
N ASN A 263 -10.24 -25.06 -34.51
CA ASN A 263 -9.59 -24.88 -35.81
C ASN A 263 -9.08 -23.44 -36.05
N LEU A 264 -8.09 -23.41 -36.93
CA LEU A 264 -7.03 -22.45 -37.17
C LEU A 264 -7.38 -21.30 -38.15
N ASN A 265 -6.59 -20.22 -38.07
CA ASN A 265 -6.32 -19.13 -39.02
C ASN A 265 -7.29 -17.93 -39.12
N SER A 266 -6.79 -16.74 -38.76
CA SER A 266 -6.84 -15.59 -39.67
C SER A 266 -5.78 -14.52 -39.33
N TYR A 267 -5.03 -14.11 -40.36
CA TYR A 267 -4.15 -12.94 -40.38
C TYR A 267 -4.99 -11.66 -40.22
N GLY A 268 -4.62 -10.77 -39.29
CA GLY A 268 -5.30 -9.49 -39.14
C GLY A 268 -4.64 -8.54 -38.15
N SER A 269 -3.95 -7.55 -38.70
CA SER A 269 -3.69 -6.19 -38.20
C SER A 269 -3.56 -5.92 -36.70
N PHE A 270 -2.34 -5.50 -36.34
CA PHE A 270 -2.04 -4.72 -35.14
C PHE A 270 -2.83 -3.41 -35.13
N ASN A 271 -3.82 -3.31 -34.25
CA ASN A 271 -4.28 -2.03 -33.70
C ASN A 271 -4.07 -2.08 -32.18
N SER A 272 -2.94 -1.53 -31.72
CA SER A 272 -2.69 -1.31 -30.30
C SER A 272 -3.52 -0.12 -29.81
N SER A 273 -4.76 -0.39 -29.44
CA SER A 273 -5.50 0.40 -28.44
C SER A 273 -5.99 -0.53 -27.34
N GLY A 274 -5.04 -1.23 -26.71
CA GLY A 274 -5.30 -2.09 -25.56
C GLY A 274 -4.95 -1.33 -24.29
N ASN A 275 -5.98 -0.83 -23.60
CA ASN A 275 -5.88 -0.20 -22.30
C ASN A 275 -5.44 -1.25 -21.27
N THR A 276 -4.13 -1.53 -21.18
CA THR A 276 -3.51 -2.43 -20.21
C THR A 276 -3.49 -1.77 -18.83
N ARG A 277 -4.66 -1.64 -18.21
CA ARG A 277 -4.77 -1.40 -16.77
C ARG A 277 -4.46 -2.70 -16.01
N GLY A 278 -3.24 -3.20 -16.18
CA GLY A 278 -2.70 -4.32 -15.41
C GLY A 278 -1.87 -3.77 -14.26
N ASN A 279 -2.23 -4.10 -13.02
CA ASN A 279 -1.44 -4.05 -11.77
C ASN A 279 -0.43 -2.89 -11.51
N GLY A 280 -0.47 -1.82 -12.28
CA GLY A 280 0.55 -0.78 -12.32
C GLY A 280 0.61 0.00 -11.02
N GLY A 281 1.80 0.52 -10.72
CA GLY A 281 1.99 1.61 -9.79
C GLY A 281 1.12 2.83 -10.09
N ARG A 282 1.27 3.91 -9.33
CA ARG A 282 0.53 5.17 -9.60
C ARG A 282 1.43 6.26 -10.14
N VAL A 283 2.74 6.01 -10.15
CA VAL A 283 3.77 6.96 -10.55
C VAL A 283 4.12 6.74 -12.02
N LYS A 284 4.27 7.80 -12.80
CA LYS A 284 4.70 7.67 -14.20
C LYS A 284 6.17 7.23 -14.28
N PRO A 285 6.57 6.31 -15.18
CA PRO A 285 7.96 5.87 -15.32
C PRO A 285 8.97 7.02 -15.50
N GLU A 286 8.57 8.09 -16.19
CA GLU A 286 9.42 9.26 -16.44
C GLU A 286 9.81 9.98 -15.14
N MET A 287 8.87 10.07 -14.19
CA MET A 287 9.11 10.68 -12.88
C MET A 287 10.11 9.86 -12.06
N VAL A 288 10.05 8.52 -12.18
CA VAL A 288 11.02 7.63 -11.53
C VAL A 288 12.41 7.84 -12.12
N LEU A 289 12.52 7.88 -13.46
CA LEU A 289 13.78 8.11 -14.15
C LEU A 289 14.40 9.46 -13.78
N GLU A 290 13.60 10.51 -13.74
CA GLU A 290 14.05 11.85 -13.33
C GLU A 290 14.57 11.85 -11.88
N ALA A 291 13.78 11.30 -10.95
CA ALA A 291 14.17 11.20 -9.55
C ALA A 291 15.48 10.41 -9.37
N VAL A 292 15.63 9.30 -10.08
CA VAL A 292 16.83 8.45 -10.03
C VAL A 292 18.04 9.16 -10.63
N ALA A 293 17.89 9.88 -11.74
CA ALA A 293 18.97 10.66 -12.34
C ALA A 293 19.45 11.79 -11.41
N LEU A 294 18.51 12.49 -10.76
CA LEU A 294 18.84 13.52 -9.77
C LEU A 294 19.55 12.92 -8.55
N ALA A 295 19.02 11.81 -8.01
CA ALA A 295 19.62 11.11 -6.88
C ALA A 295 21.06 10.64 -7.19
N ALA A 296 21.27 10.02 -8.36
CA ALA A 296 22.59 9.55 -8.79
C ALA A 296 23.59 10.70 -9.03
N SER A 297 23.10 11.89 -9.39
CA SER A 297 23.93 13.11 -9.51
C SER A 297 24.13 13.87 -8.20
N GLY A 298 23.67 13.32 -7.06
CA GLY A 298 23.82 13.94 -5.74
C GLY A 298 22.94 15.18 -5.52
N LYS A 299 21.90 15.37 -6.35
CA LYS A 299 21.01 16.53 -6.27
C LYS A 299 19.77 16.21 -5.44
N PRO A 300 19.18 17.19 -4.73
CA PRO A 300 17.87 17.02 -4.10
C PRO A 300 16.81 16.61 -5.12
N PHE A 301 15.95 15.69 -4.72
CA PHE A 301 14.90 15.13 -5.58
C PHE A 301 13.63 14.84 -4.76
N GLU A 302 12.51 14.71 -5.45
CA GLU A 302 11.22 14.38 -4.84
C GLU A 302 10.74 13.03 -5.37
N VAL A 303 10.21 12.19 -4.49
CA VAL A 303 9.58 10.92 -4.83
C VAL A 303 8.13 10.92 -4.35
N VAL A 304 7.29 10.20 -5.10
CA VAL A 304 5.88 10.02 -4.76
C VAL A 304 5.68 8.58 -4.31
N TYR A 305 5.15 8.40 -3.11
CA TYR A 305 4.90 7.09 -2.53
C TYR A 305 3.39 6.90 -2.32
N TYR A 306 2.82 5.93 -3.02
CA TYR A 306 1.44 5.48 -2.81
C TYR A 306 1.47 4.23 -1.93
N PRO A 307 1.16 4.34 -0.62
CA PRO A 307 1.08 3.18 0.24
C PRO A 307 0.02 2.20 -0.27
N ARG A 308 0.39 0.93 -0.39
CA ARG A 308 -0.54 -0.16 -0.66
C ARG A 308 -0.19 -1.34 0.25
N ALA A 309 -1.21 -2.13 0.58
CA ALA A 309 -1.00 -3.42 1.20
C ALA A 309 0.01 -4.22 0.36
N SER A 310 1.03 -4.77 1.03
CA SER A 310 2.12 -5.58 0.47
C SER A 310 3.04 -4.93 -0.59
N THR A 311 2.96 -3.62 -0.86
CA THR A 311 4.00 -2.95 -1.65
C THR A 311 5.22 -2.62 -0.79
N PRO A 312 6.43 -2.99 -1.20
CA PRO A 312 7.64 -2.72 -0.44
C PRO A 312 7.94 -1.21 -0.40
N GLU A 313 8.47 -0.76 0.73
CA GLU A 313 8.95 0.60 0.91
C GLU A 313 10.31 0.76 0.21
N PHE A 314 10.46 1.80 -0.61
CA PHE A 314 11.72 2.08 -1.31
C PHE A 314 12.53 3.24 -0.70
N CYS A 315 11.99 3.90 0.33
CA CYS A 315 12.70 4.86 1.17
C CYS A 315 12.72 4.32 2.59
N VAL A 316 13.75 3.55 2.94
CA VAL A 316 13.80 2.78 4.19
C VAL A 316 14.74 3.45 5.18
N LYS A 317 14.37 3.50 6.47
CA LYS A 317 15.22 4.06 7.53
C LYS A 317 16.62 3.45 7.48
N ALA A 318 17.65 4.30 7.50
CA ALA A 318 19.02 3.84 7.32
C ALA A 318 19.48 2.87 8.40
N SER A 319 19.07 3.09 9.65
CA SER A 319 19.36 2.18 10.77
C SER A 319 18.80 0.77 10.55
N ALA A 320 17.58 0.66 10.02
CA ALA A 320 16.96 -0.63 9.71
C ALA A 320 17.71 -1.38 8.61
N VAL A 321 18.09 -0.69 7.53
CA VAL A 321 18.89 -1.29 6.45
C VAL A 321 20.27 -1.72 6.97
N LYS A 322 20.98 -0.85 7.71
CA LYS A 322 22.29 -1.19 8.29
C LYS A 322 22.19 -2.40 9.23
N ALA A 323 21.17 -2.47 10.07
CA ALA A 323 20.93 -3.62 10.93
C ALA A 323 20.67 -4.90 10.11
N ALA A 324 19.82 -4.83 9.07
CA ALA A 324 19.54 -5.96 8.19
C ALA A 324 20.79 -6.44 7.42
N MET A 325 21.66 -5.52 6.99
CA MET A 325 22.91 -5.85 6.29
C MET A 325 24.00 -6.44 7.19
N ARG A 326 23.90 -6.28 8.52
CA ARG A 326 24.80 -6.94 9.48
C ARG A 326 24.42 -8.41 9.72
N VAL A 327 23.22 -8.82 9.34
CA VAL A 327 22.78 -10.21 9.45
C VAL A 327 23.40 -11.02 8.31
N HIS A 328 24.04 -12.13 8.67
CA HIS A 328 24.51 -13.11 7.71
C HIS A 328 23.32 -13.97 7.26
N TRP A 329 22.57 -13.49 6.28
CA TRP A 329 21.43 -14.22 5.73
C TRP A 329 21.89 -15.51 5.03
N LEU A 330 21.26 -16.62 5.37
CA LEU A 330 21.57 -17.95 4.84
C LEU A 330 20.28 -18.68 4.46
N CYS A 331 20.40 -19.57 3.46
CA CYS A 331 19.37 -20.55 3.13
C CYS A 331 19.03 -21.39 4.39
N GLY A 332 17.75 -21.68 4.59
CA GLY A 332 17.23 -22.44 5.73
C GLY A 332 16.89 -21.60 6.95
N MET A 333 17.30 -20.32 7.01
CA MET A 333 16.90 -19.43 8.10
C MET A 333 15.40 -19.19 8.10
N ARG A 334 14.78 -19.28 9.28
CA ARG A 334 13.36 -18.97 9.46
C ARG A 334 13.16 -17.50 9.72
N PHE A 335 12.11 -16.93 9.17
CA PHE A 335 11.71 -15.55 9.42
C PHE A 335 10.22 -15.45 9.70
N LYS A 336 9.83 -14.28 10.20
CA LYS A 336 8.46 -13.91 10.49
C LYS A 336 8.19 -12.59 9.80
N MET A 337 7.09 -12.48 9.07
CA MET A 337 6.69 -11.25 8.39
C MET A 337 5.23 -10.92 8.72
N ALA A 338 4.96 -9.65 9.00
CA ALA A 338 3.61 -9.17 9.25
C ALA A 338 2.94 -8.76 7.93
N PHE A 339 1.68 -9.12 7.79
CA PHE A 339 0.81 -8.69 6.70
C PHE A 339 -0.51 -8.19 7.28
N GLU A 340 -1.03 -7.12 6.70
CA GLU A 340 -2.39 -6.67 6.98
C GLU A 340 -3.39 -7.67 6.39
N THR A 341 -4.43 -8.02 7.14
CA THR A 341 -5.48 -8.93 6.66
C THR A 341 -6.30 -8.29 5.53
N GLU A 342 -6.94 -9.11 4.70
CA GLU A 342 -7.76 -8.62 3.58
C GLU A 342 -8.86 -7.66 4.02
N ASP A 343 -9.45 -7.91 5.19
CA ASP A 343 -10.47 -7.06 5.80
C ASP A 343 -9.92 -5.77 6.45
N SER A 344 -8.59 -5.53 6.35
CA SER A 344 -7.87 -4.39 6.92
C SER A 344 -8.04 -4.18 8.43
N SER A 345 -8.53 -5.20 9.15
CA SER A 345 -8.88 -5.08 10.57
C SER A 345 -7.77 -5.54 11.51
N ARG A 346 -6.83 -6.37 11.02
CA ARG A 346 -5.81 -7.04 11.84
C ARG A 346 -4.48 -7.17 11.10
N ILE A 347 -3.43 -7.44 11.88
CA ILE A 347 -2.12 -7.84 11.38
C ILE A 347 -1.96 -9.33 11.64
N SER A 348 -1.73 -10.10 10.58
CA SER A 348 -1.40 -11.52 10.63
C SER A 348 0.10 -11.72 10.45
N TRP A 349 0.66 -12.66 11.20
CA TRP A 349 2.07 -12.99 11.13
C TRP A 349 2.28 -14.30 10.39
N PHE A 350 3.08 -14.26 9.35
CA PHE A 350 3.41 -15.40 8.51
C PHE A 350 4.84 -15.83 8.78
N MET A 351 5.05 -17.12 8.96
CA MET A 351 6.36 -17.72 9.11
C MET A 351 6.84 -18.22 7.75
N GLY A 352 8.08 -17.91 7.41
CA GLY A 352 8.74 -18.38 6.20
C GLY A 352 10.12 -18.95 6.48
N THR A 353 10.71 -19.53 5.45
CA THR A 353 12.10 -20.00 5.45
C THR A 353 12.77 -19.46 4.21
N ILE A 354 13.96 -18.89 4.37
CA ILE A 354 14.77 -18.37 3.26
C ILE A 354 15.23 -19.56 2.42
N SER A 355 14.87 -19.57 1.14
CA SER A 355 15.24 -20.62 0.19
C SER A 355 16.57 -20.32 -0.50
N SER A 356 16.86 -19.06 -0.78
CA SER A 356 18.14 -18.63 -1.35
C SER A 356 18.45 -17.18 -0.98
N VAL A 357 19.72 -16.79 -1.08
CA VAL A 357 20.22 -15.43 -0.85
C VAL A 357 21.02 -15.03 -2.07
N GLN A 358 20.40 -14.25 -2.96
CA GLN A 358 21.00 -13.88 -4.24
C GLN A 358 20.51 -12.51 -4.70
N VAL A 359 21.37 -11.76 -5.36
CA VAL A 359 21.01 -10.46 -5.95
C VAL A 359 19.98 -10.71 -7.06
N ALA A 360 18.84 -10.00 -7.01
CA ALA A 360 17.72 -10.22 -7.92
C ALA A 360 18.04 -9.92 -9.40
N ASP A 361 18.86 -8.89 -9.66
CA ASP A 361 19.39 -8.58 -11.00
C ASP A 361 20.86 -8.23 -10.90
N PRO A 362 21.74 -9.24 -10.94
CA PRO A 362 23.18 -9.05 -10.85
C PRO A 362 23.78 -8.29 -12.04
N ILE A 363 23.07 -8.21 -13.18
CA ILE A 363 23.58 -7.61 -14.41
C ILE A 363 23.39 -6.09 -14.35
N SER A 364 22.17 -5.63 -14.08
CA SER A 364 21.89 -4.19 -14.05
C SER A 364 22.15 -3.58 -12.67
N TRP A 365 22.05 -4.38 -11.61
CA TRP A 365 22.14 -3.92 -10.22
C TRP A 365 23.06 -4.79 -9.36
N PRO A 366 24.36 -4.86 -9.71
CA PRO A 366 25.32 -5.66 -8.95
C PRO A 366 25.35 -5.22 -7.49
N ASN A 367 25.37 -6.20 -6.57
CA ASN A 367 25.37 -6.01 -5.12
C ASN A 367 24.13 -5.31 -4.54
N SER A 368 23.03 -5.24 -5.27
CA SER A 368 21.80 -4.68 -4.70
C SER A 368 21.20 -5.61 -3.64
N PRO A 369 20.86 -5.08 -2.45
CA PRO A 369 20.12 -5.85 -1.44
C PRO A 369 18.60 -5.85 -1.70
N TRP A 370 18.13 -5.18 -2.75
CA TRP A 370 16.71 -5.15 -3.09
C TRP A 370 16.23 -6.55 -3.52
N ARG A 371 15.24 -7.09 -2.79
CA ARG A 371 14.74 -8.46 -2.99
C ARG A 371 15.84 -9.55 -2.93
N LEU A 372 16.83 -9.37 -2.04
CA LEU A 372 17.96 -10.28 -1.86
C LEU A 372 17.57 -11.70 -1.40
N LEU A 373 16.44 -11.81 -0.68
CA LEU A 373 16.01 -13.06 -0.04
C LEU A 373 14.84 -13.66 -0.82
N GLN A 374 14.94 -14.94 -1.19
CA GLN A 374 13.88 -15.70 -1.86
C GLN A 374 13.12 -16.60 -0.90
#